data_AF-A0A4T0V6H9-F1
#
_entry.id   AF-A0A4T0V6H9-F1
#
_cell.length_a   1.000
_cell.length_b   1.000
_cell.length_c   1.000
_cell.angle_alpha   90.00
_cell.angle_beta   90.00
_cell.angle_gamma   90.00
#
_symmetry.space_group_name_H-M   'P 1'
#
loop_
_entity.id
_entity.type
_entity.pdbx_description
1 polymer ?
#
loop_
_entity_poly.entity_id
_entity_poly.type
_entity_poly.pdbx_seq_one_letter_code
_entity_poly.pdbx_strand_id
1 'polypeptide(L)'
;MRSARRSSALVALAVPAALVALAGCGGDDTAATDPVAEPTTESTESTGAGDDATLPDCSAVWQEGADLPSEYGGCAAEGAAVEPTIIECSSGQRVVTYDDHYWALRGNVIGFAADGLKDDPAYKKMIYACLA
;
A
#
# COMPACT_ATOMS: atom_id res chain seq x y z
N MET A 1 34.93 7.76 -37.38
CA MET A 1 34.26 7.45 -38.66
C MET A 1 34.74 6.09 -39.14
N ARG A 2 33.82 5.25 -39.66
CA ARG A 2 33.96 3.84 -40.12
C ARG A 2 33.89 2.85 -38.94
N SER A 3 32.95 1.91 -38.86
CA SER A 3 32.40 1.07 -39.94
C SER A 3 30.94 0.66 -39.67
N ALA A 4 30.11 0.79 -40.71
CA ALA A 4 28.83 0.10 -40.86
C ALA A 4 29.01 -1.02 -41.90
N ARG A 5 28.39 -2.19 -41.66
CA ARG A 5 28.02 -3.27 -42.60
C ARG A 5 27.16 -4.25 -41.78
N ARG A 6 25.82 -4.15 -41.78
CA ARG A 6 24.82 -4.61 -42.77
C ARG A 6 24.72 -6.14 -42.92
N SER A 7 23.46 -6.58 -42.88
CA SER A 7 22.89 -7.80 -43.49
C SER A 7 23.03 -9.08 -42.67
N SER A 8 22.09 -10.01 -42.64
CA SER A 8 20.70 -10.16 -43.10
C SER A 8 20.33 -11.59 -42.66
N ALA A 9 19.10 -11.84 -42.23
CA ALA A 9 18.31 -13.02 -42.63
C ALA A 9 17.11 -13.21 -41.70
N LEU A 10 15.94 -12.89 -42.25
CA LEU A 10 14.66 -13.42 -41.81
C LEU A 10 14.67 -14.94 -42.00
N VAL A 11 14.34 -15.69 -40.95
CA VAL A 11 13.94 -17.10 -41.07
C VAL A 11 12.50 -17.20 -40.61
N ALA A 12 11.61 -17.42 -41.57
CA ALA A 12 10.21 -17.77 -41.38
C ALA A 12 10.03 -19.28 -41.62
N LEU A 13 8.87 -19.81 -41.18
CA LEU A 13 8.31 -21.18 -41.29
C LEU A 13 8.74 -22.16 -40.17
N ALA A 14 7.86 -22.97 -39.55
CA ALA A 14 6.49 -23.36 -39.87
C ALA A 14 5.71 -23.85 -38.61
N VAL A 15 4.38 -23.74 -38.71
CA VAL A 15 3.34 -24.21 -37.78
C VAL A 15 3.16 -25.74 -37.87
N PRO A 16 2.86 -26.40 -36.74
CA PRO A 16 1.85 -27.47 -36.76
C PRO A 16 0.73 -27.21 -35.76
N ALA A 17 -0.50 -27.32 -36.26
CA ALA A 17 -1.74 -27.33 -35.49
C ALA A 17 -1.89 -28.65 -34.73
N ALA A 18 -2.25 -28.58 -33.46
CA ALA A 18 -2.74 -29.70 -32.69
C ALA A 18 -4.02 -29.27 -31.95
N LEU A 19 -5.16 -29.61 -32.54
CA LEU A 19 -6.47 -29.67 -31.88
C LEU A 19 -6.43 -30.79 -30.84
N VAL A 20 -6.63 -30.46 -29.56
CA VAL A 20 -6.98 -31.45 -28.53
C VAL A 20 -8.29 -31.03 -27.87
N ALA A 21 -9.16 -32.02 -27.75
CA ALA A 21 -10.57 -31.99 -27.47
C ALA A 21 -10.97 -31.34 -26.13
N LEU A 22 -12.12 -30.65 -26.15
CA LEU A 22 -12.93 -30.38 -24.98
C LEU A 22 -13.58 -31.68 -24.50
N ALA A 23 -13.27 -32.10 -23.27
CA ALA A 23 -14.05 -33.08 -22.53
C ALA A 23 -14.00 -32.74 -21.03
N GLY A 24 -15.18 -32.69 -20.42
CA GLY A 24 -15.33 -32.91 -18.98
C GLY A 24 -15.62 -31.68 -18.12
N CYS A 25 -16.89 -31.27 -18.13
CA CYS A 25 -17.54 -30.56 -17.03
C CYS A 25 -17.47 -31.43 -15.76
N GLY A 26 -16.99 -30.87 -14.66
CA GLY A 26 -16.97 -31.50 -13.34
C GLY A 26 -16.97 -30.40 -12.30
N GLY A 27 -18.17 -29.92 -11.98
CA GLY A 27 -18.40 -28.93 -10.93
C GLY A 27 -18.25 -29.55 -9.56
N ASP A 28 -17.57 -28.81 -8.68
CA ASP A 28 -17.84 -28.77 -7.26
C ASP A 28 -17.50 -27.34 -6.84
N ASP A 29 -18.49 -26.45 -7.03
CA ASP A 29 -18.46 -25.06 -6.60
C ASP A 29 -18.49 -25.00 -5.07
N THR A 30 -17.38 -25.36 -4.43
CA THR A 30 -17.06 -24.86 -3.09
C THR A 30 -16.34 -23.54 -3.26
N ALA A 31 -17.06 -22.52 -3.72
CA ALA A 31 -16.71 -21.17 -3.39
C ALA A 31 -17.26 -20.94 -1.99
N ALA A 32 -16.50 -21.40 -0.99
CA ALA A 32 -16.54 -20.74 0.30
C ALA A 32 -16.35 -19.26 -0.02
N THR A 33 -17.40 -18.46 0.16
CA THR A 33 -17.27 -17.02 0.31
C THR A 33 -16.41 -16.84 1.54
N ASP A 34 -15.10 -16.90 1.33
CA ASP A 34 -14.14 -16.28 2.20
C ASP A 34 -14.63 -14.83 2.30
N PRO A 35 -14.99 -14.34 3.49
CA PRO A 35 -15.27 -12.93 3.63
C PRO A 35 -13.99 -12.24 3.19
N VAL A 36 -14.02 -11.55 2.04
CA VAL A 36 -13.03 -10.53 1.72
C VAL A 36 -12.97 -9.68 2.98
N ALA A 37 -11.89 -9.85 3.73
CA ALA A 37 -11.61 -9.02 4.88
C ALA A 37 -11.47 -7.62 4.32
N GLU A 38 -12.57 -6.88 4.34
CA GLU A 38 -12.52 -5.45 4.13
C GLU A 38 -11.47 -4.93 5.12
N PRO A 39 -10.49 -4.13 4.69
CA PRO A 39 -9.51 -3.60 5.60
C PRO A 39 -10.28 -2.84 6.67
N THR A 40 -10.27 -3.37 7.90
CA THR A 40 -10.82 -2.69 9.05
C THR A 40 -10.01 -1.40 9.21
N THR A 41 -10.62 -0.32 8.71
CA THR A 41 -10.09 1.02 8.89
C THR A 41 -10.61 1.46 10.23
N GLU A 42 -9.87 1.15 11.29
CA GLU A 42 -10.25 1.54 12.63
C GLU A 42 -9.86 3.00 12.86
N SER A 43 -10.87 3.88 12.79
CA SER A 43 -10.83 5.21 13.39
C SER A 43 -11.13 5.10 14.89
N THR A 44 -10.38 4.31 15.66
CA THR A 44 -10.52 4.36 17.12
C THR A 44 -9.29 3.82 17.84
N GLU A 45 -8.34 4.71 18.14
CA GLU A 45 -7.50 4.53 19.33
C GLU A 45 -7.14 5.89 19.91
N SER A 46 -8.16 6.56 20.45
CA SER A 46 -7.96 7.64 21.43
C SER A 46 -7.38 7.03 22.71
N THR A 47 -6.09 6.71 22.70
CA THR A 47 -5.33 6.58 23.94
C THR A 47 -5.15 8.01 24.43
N GLY A 48 -5.95 8.37 25.44
CA GLY A 48 -6.07 9.72 25.96
C GLY A 48 -4.72 10.42 26.04
N ALA A 49 -4.59 11.50 25.26
CA ALA A 49 -3.75 12.60 25.67
C ALA A 49 -4.28 13.00 27.05
N GLY A 50 -3.57 12.61 28.11
CA GLY A 50 -3.83 13.16 29.43
C GLY A 50 -3.88 14.68 29.30
N ASP A 51 -4.82 15.30 30.00
CA ASP A 51 -5.31 16.68 29.91
C ASP A 51 -4.25 17.83 29.92
N ASP A 52 -2.96 17.55 29.74
CA ASP A 52 -1.83 18.49 29.67
C ASP A 52 -0.81 18.21 28.54
N ALA A 53 -0.94 17.14 27.75
CA ALA A 53 -0.01 16.85 26.64
C ALA A 53 -0.42 17.57 25.35
N THR A 54 0.22 18.70 25.05
CA THR A 54 0.07 19.37 23.74
C THR A 54 0.52 18.42 22.63
N LEU A 55 -0.40 18.01 21.75
CA LEU A 55 -0.10 17.19 20.57
C LEU A 55 0.95 17.89 19.70
N PRO A 56 1.90 17.15 19.07
CA PRO A 56 2.86 17.74 18.16
C PRO A 56 2.16 18.27 16.91
N ASP A 57 2.75 19.29 16.28
CA ASP A 57 2.23 19.79 15.01
C ASP A 57 2.35 18.73 13.91
N CYS A 58 1.31 18.55 13.10
CA CYS A 58 1.30 17.54 12.05
C CYS A 58 2.40 17.77 11.01
N SER A 59 2.72 19.01 10.67
CA SER A 59 3.81 19.33 9.73
C SER A 59 5.20 19.03 10.29
N ALA A 60 5.33 19.02 11.62
CA ALA A 60 6.57 18.64 12.29
C ALA A 60 6.76 17.12 12.34
N VAL A 61 5.67 16.35 12.41
CA VAL A 61 5.73 14.87 12.42
C VAL A 61 5.84 14.30 11.00
N TRP A 62 5.00 14.77 10.08
CA TRP A 62 4.86 14.22 8.74
C TRP A 62 5.85 14.83 7.76
N GLN A 63 7.10 14.38 7.88
CA GLN A 63 8.19 14.76 6.99
C GLN A 63 8.66 13.53 6.21
N GLU A 64 8.74 13.65 4.88
CA GLU A 64 9.26 12.57 4.02
C GLU A 64 10.67 12.14 4.50
N GLY A 65 10.88 10.84 4.63
CA GLY A 65 12.17 10.28 5.04
C GLY A 65 12.47 10.32 6.53
N ALA A 66 11.62 10.97 7.35
CA ALA A 66 11.71 10.90 8.81
C ALA A 66 11.05 9.62 9.34
N ASP A 67 11.39 9.21 10.56
CA ASP A 67 10.72 8.08 11.21
C ASP A 67 9.44 8.52 11.92
N LEU A 68 8.33 7.83 11.64
CA LEU A 68 7.11 7.97 12.42
C LEU A 68 7.31 7.33 13.80
N PRO A 69 7.02 8.01 14.93
CA PRO A 69 7.17 7.40 16.24
C PRO A 69 6.40 6.08 16.37
N SER A 70 6.98 5.10 17.06
CA SER A 70 6.33 3.80 17.32
C SER A 70 5.04 3.94 18.13
N GLU A 71 4.97 4.97 18.98
CA GLU A 71 3.82 5.29 19.82
C GLU A 71 3.00 6.46 19.25
N TYR A 72 3.04 6.69 17.94
CA TYR A 72 2.30 7.78 17.30
C TYR A 72 0.79 7.63 17.51
N GLY A 73 0.23 8.53 18.33
CA GLY A 73 -1.20 8.60 18.67
C GLY A 73 -1.99 9.68 17.93
N GLY A 74 -1.32 10.52 17.13
CA GLY A 74 -1.94 11.65 16.44
C GLY A 74 -1.10 12.92 16.51
N CYS A 75 -1.57 13.97 15.87
CA CYS A 75 -0.94 15.28 15.83
C CYS A 75 -2.00 16.37 15.88
N ALA A 76 -1.60 17.63 16.00
CA ALA A 76 -2.48 18.78 15.86
C ALA A 76 -2.18 19.53 14.56
N ALA A 77 -3.24 19.94 13.86
CA ALA A 77 -3.17 20.88 12.76
C ALA A 77 -4.05 22.09 13.11
N GLU A 78 -3.50 23.30 12.97
CA GLU A 78 -4.22 24.54 13.27
C GLU A 78 -4.82 24.60 14.70
N GLY A 79 -4.17 23.92 15.65
CA GLY A 79 -4.61 23.84 17.05
C GLY A 79 -5.73 22.82 17.33
N ALA A 80 -6.18 22.06 16.31
CA ALA A 80 -7.14 20.98 16.47
C ALA A 80 -6.43 19.62 16.38
N ALA A 81 -6.82 18.67 17.24
CA ALA A 81 -6.34 17.30 17.16
C ALA A 81 -6.82 16.65 15.85
N VAL A 82 -5.88 16.06 15.12
CA VAL A 82 -6.13 15.27 13.92
C VAL A 82 -6.01 13.80 14.28
N GLU A 83 -7.14 13.08 14.13
CA GLU A 83 -7.16 11.65 14.35
C GLU A 83 -6.43 10.93 13.20
N PRO A 84 -5.45 10.06 13.50
CA PRO A 84 -4.75 9.33 12.46
C PRO A 84 -5.68 8.30 11.81
N THR A 85 -5.59 8.17 10.48
CA THR A 85 -6.21 7.04 9.79
C THR A 85 -5.27 5.85 9.91
N ILE A 86 -5.74 4.77 10.53
CA ILE A 86 -4.97 3.56 10.80
C ILE A 86 -5.54 2.41 9.98
N ILE A 87 -4.65 1.69 9.30
CA ILE A 87 -4.94 0.44 8.61
C ILE A 87 -4.19 -0.65 9.36
N GLU A 88 -4.94 -1.63 9.87
CA GLU A 88 -4.35 -2.79 10.53
C GLU A 88 -3.98 -3.86 9.50
N CYS A 89 -2.73 -4.30 9.53
CA CYS A 89 -2.21 -5.37 8.70
C CYS A 89 -2.57 -6.75 9.27
N SER A 90 -2.64 -7.77 8.41
CA SER A 90 -2.80 -9.18 8.80
C SER A 90 -1.70 -9.66 9.76
N SER A 91 -0.53 -9.00 9.74
CA SER A 91 0.59 -9.25 10.65
C SER A 91 0.46 -8.60 12.03
N GLY A 92 -0.59 -7.80 12.27
CA GLY A 92 -0.77 -6.97 13.47
C GLY A 92 0.03 -5.67 13.47
N GLN A 93 0.79 -5.39 12.41
CA GLN A 93 1.41 -4.08 12.22
C GLN A 93 0.35 -3.04 11.84
N ARG A 94 0.63 -1.76 12.12
CA ARG A 94 -0.28 -0.66 11.85
C ARG A 94 0.34 0.36 10.91
N VAL A 95 -0.30 0.53 9.77
CA VAL A 95 0.00 1.57 8.81
C VAL A 95 -0.82 2.80 9.19
N VAL A 96 -0.18 3.95 9.19
CA VAL A 96 -0.83 5.24 9.45
C VAL A 96 -0.71 6.09 8.20
N THR A 97 -1.81 6.73 7.81
CA THR A 97 -1.85 7.67 6.68
C THR A 97 -2.23 9.06 7.15
N TYR A 98 -1.73 10.07 6.44
CA TYR A 98 -2.03 11.47 6.71
C TYR A 98 -2.14 12.27 5.41
N ASP A 99 -3.15 13.16 5.36
CA ASP A 99 -3.38 14.14 4.30
C ASP A 99 -3.50 13.57 2.87
N ASP A 100 -3.84 12.29 2.69
CA ASP A 100 -3.82 11.57 1.39
C ASP A 100 -2.45 11.62 0.66
N HIS A 101 -1.38 11.99 1.35
CA HIS A 101 -0.04 12.11 0.76
C HIS A 101 1.03 11.36 1.54
N TYR A 102 0.84 11.15 2.84
CA TYR A 102 1.83 10.51 3.69
C TYR A 102 1.37 9.15 4.19
N TRP A 103 2.33 8.24 4.33
CA TRP A 103 2.09 6.92 4.89
C TRP A 103 3.32 6.42 5.63
N ALA A 104 3.12 5.65 6.70
CA ALA A 104 4.21 4.94 7.37
C ALA A 104 3.66 3.78 8.20
N LEU A 105 4.48 2.75 8.42
CA LEU A 105 4.29 1.87 9.57
C LEU A 105 4.73 2.62 10.83
N ARG A 106 4.03 2.46 11.95
CA ARG A 106 4.52 3.02 13.23
C ARG A 106 5.95 2.55 13.51
N GLY A 107 6.83 3.49 13.88
CA GLY A 107 8.25 3.22 14.13
C GLY A 107 9.11 3.08 12.88
N ASN A 108 8.60 3.44 11.70
CA ASN A 108 9.30 3.31 10.42
C ASN A 108 9.29 4.63 9.64
N VAL A 109 10.09 4.65 8.58
CA VAL A 109 10.24 5.80 7.67
C VAL A 109 8.92 6.17 7.02
N ILE A 110 8.65 7.48 6.99
CA ILE A 110 7.52 8.12 6.35
C ILE A 110 7.77 8.22 4.84
N GLY A 111 6.86 7.61 4.08
CA GLY A 111 6.74 7.80 2.64
C GLY A 111 5.86 9.00 2.30
N PHE A 112 6.13 9.60 1.15
CA PHE A 112 5.34 10.69 0.59
C PHE A 112 4.96 10.37 -0.86
N ALA A 113 3.73 10.69 -1.22
CA ALA A 113 3.13 10.48 -2.53
C ALA A 113 2.70 11.82 -3.11
N ALA A 114 3.52 12.43 -3.95
CA ALA A 114 3.25 13.77 -4.51
C ALA A 114 1.90 13.86 -5.23
N ASP A 115 1.53 12.81 -5.96
CA ASP A 115 0.28 12.72 -6.73
C ASP A 115 -0.89 12.08 -5.94
N GLY A 116 -0.67 11.79 -4.64
CA GLY A 116 -1.65 11.15 -3.76
C GLY A 116 -1.40 9.66 -3.52
N LEU A 117 -1.79 9.18 -2.33
CA LEU A 117 -1.51 7.81 -1.87
C LEU A 117 -2.09 6.75 -2.81
N LYS A 118 -3.31 6.99 -3.31
CA LYS A 118 -4.03 6.02 -4.14
C LYS A 118 -3.35 5.77 -5.49
N ASP A 119 -2.43 6.63 -5.90
CA ASP A 119 -1.69 6.48 -7.15
C ASP A 119 -0.25 6.01 -6.94
N ASP A 120 0.31 6.21 -5.75
CA ASP A 120 1.69 5.85 -5.43
C ASP A 120 1.95 4.33 -5.42
N PRO A 121 2.92 3.84 -6.23
CA PRO A 121 3.21 2.41 -6.32
C PRO A 121 3.85 1.84 -5.06
N ALA A 122 4.58 2.64 -4.27
CA ALA A 122 5.22 2.16 -3.04
C ALA A 122 4.18 1.92 -1.94
N TYR A 123 3.23 2.86 -1.77
CA TYR A 123 2.07 2.72 -0.91
C TYR A 123 1.24 1.49 -1.28
N LYS A 124 0.85 1.35 -2.56
CA LYS A 124 0.08 0.19 -3.03
C LYS A 124 0.78 -1.13 -2.70
N LYS A 125 2.07 -1.23 -3.01
CA LYS A 125 2.87 -2.42 -2.74
C LYS A 125 2.88 -2.75 -1.25
N MET A 126 3.05 -1.74 -0.40
CA MET A 126 3.03 -1.91 1.05
C MET A 126 1.65 -2.37 1.53
N ILE A 127 0.55 -1.76 1.07
CA ILE A 127 -0.81 -2.15 1.45
C ILE A 127 -1.13 -3.58 0.99
N TYR A 128 -0.73 -3.97 -0.23
CA TYR A 128 -0.90 -5.36 -0.67
C TYR A 128 -0.14 -6.36 0.20
N ALA A 129 1.06 -6.00 0.68
CA ALA A 129 1.81 -6.86 1.60
C ALA A 129 1.24 -6.84 3.03
N CYS A 130 0.65 -5.71 3.44
CA CYS A 130 0.02 -5.52 4.74
C CYS A 130 -1.25 -6.36 4.89
N LEU A 131 -2.04 -6.48 3.82
CA LEU A 131 -3.33 -7.19 3.82
C LEU A 131 -3.24 -8.66 3.36
N ALA A 132 -2.08 -9.10 2.88
CA ALA A 132 -1.84 -10.50 2.48
C ALA A 132 -1.67 -11.43 3.69
#